data_AF-A0A2N5XBG9-F1
#
_entry.id   AF-A0A2N5XBG9-F1
#
_cell.length_a   1.000
_cell.length_b   1.000
_cell.length_c   1.000
_cell.angle_alpha   90.00
_cell.angle_beta   90.00
_cell.angle_gamma   90.00
#
_symmetry.space_group_name_H-M   'P 1'
#
loop_
_entity.id
_entity.type
_entity.pdbx_description
1 polymer ?
#
loop_
_entity_poly.entity_id
_entity_poly.type
_entity_poly.pdbx_seq_one_letter_code
_entity_poly.pdbx_strand_id
1 'polypeptide(L)'
;MTQAGPAVRPEDAADGDGRAGVRPAVPTDGRYLSHGRYPHGGGEPAVDQWWDRFYRWGPYALLLLAAAASAASAQVLMSRGERYALVAVAAALLALQVVHDRSGLPAARGGRHSRAGRVHFAARTVLAFAATWLNPFFSIFATLGYFDVHRYFPQRSARTGLVATALIMAGSQSGGLPPRSVETWTAFGVLFVLNTSLALFFSQLTLREDAARKERLDTIGELERANVRLEQALAENAGLHAQLVAQAREAGVDDERRRLAAEIHDTIAQGLAGIVTQLQAALDDADPQAARA
;
A
#
# COMPACT_ATOMS: atom_id res chain seq x y z
N MET A 1 52.11 25.12 34.80
CA MET A 1 50.98 25.73 34.09
C MET A 1 49.70 25.40 34.86
N THR A 2 49.23 26.44 35.55
CA THR A 2 47.92 26.77 36.14
C THR A 2 46.93 25.67 36.57
N GLN A 3 46.44 25.90 37.79
CA GLN A 3 45.64 25.11 38.72
C GLN A 3 44.24 25.74 38.87
N ALA A 4 43.25 24.95 39.34
CA ALA A 4 41.95 25.36 39.96
C ALA A 4 40.96 26.12 39.06
N GLY A 5 39.63 25.97 39.14
CA GLY A 5 38.70 25.63 40.22
C GLY A 5 37.27 26.04 39.77
N PRO A 6 36.23 25.97 40.63
CA PRO A 6 34.88 25.50 40.27
C PRO A 6 33.71 26.52 40.44
N ALA A 7 32.47 26.04 40.16
CA ALA A 7 31.13 26.56 40.57
C ALA A 7 30.69 27.94 39.96
N VAL A 8 29.41 28.20 39.64
CA VAL A 8 28.33 28.67 40.55
C VAL A 8 27.02 28.87 39.73
N ARG A 9 25.85 28.52 40.30
CA ARG A 9 24.47 29.09 40.04
C ARG A 9 24.16 30.10 41.19
N PRO A 10 23.09 30.93 41.25
CA PRO A 10 22.10 31.50 40.30
C PRO A 10 21.94 33.06 40.49
N GLU A 11 20.86 33.68 39.96
CA GLU A 11 20.29 35.03 40.32
C GLU A 11 21.14 36.27 39.93
N ASP A 12 20.67 37.45 39.50
CA ASP A 12 19.38 38.12 39.36
C ASP A 12 19.58 39.27 38.34
N ALA A 13 18.55 39.58 37.54
CA ALA A 13 18.36 40.94 37.01
C ALA A 13 16.88 41.10 36.62
N ALA A 14 16.12 41.58 37.60
CA ALA A 14 14.82 42.18 37.38
C ALA A 14 14.94 43.42 36.48
N ASP A 15 14.03 43.57 35.53
CA ASP A 15 13.41 44.87 35.33
C ASP A 15 11.97 44.68 34.86
N GLY A 16 11.06 45.39 35.53
CA GLY A 16 9.65 45.37 35.25
C GLY A 16 9.29 46.47 34.26
N ASP A 17 8.43 46.16 33.30
CA ASP A 17 7.46 47.13 32.84
C ASP A 17 6.13 46.43 32.57
N GLY A 18 5.13 46.81 33.36
CA GLY A 18 3.75 46.42 33.17
C GLY A 18 3.19 47.20 32.00
N ARG A 19 3.06 46.55 30.84
CA ARG A 19 2.10 46.96 29.82
C ARG A 19 1.23 45.79 29.40
N ALA A 20 -0.03 45.89 29.80
CA ALA A 20 -1.14 45.08 29.34
C ALA A 20 -1.27 45.19 27.81
N GLY A 21 -0.64 44.25 27.10
CA GLY A 21 -0.87 44.00 25.69
C GLY A 21 -1.85 42.84 25.53
N VAL A 22 -3.09 43.16 25.14
CA VAL A 22 -4.09 42.18 24.71
C VAL A 22 -3.47 41.29 23.63
N ARG A 23 -3.16 40.03 23.97
CA ARG A 23 -2.83 39.01 22.98
C ARG A 23 -4.11 38.70 22.20
N PRO A 24 -4.17 38.84 20.87
CA PRO A 24 -5.23 38.19 20.13
C PRO A 24 -5.04 36.68 20.30
N ALA A 25 -6.02 36.04 20.93
CA ALA A 25 -6.13 34.58 20.91
C ALA A 25 -6.30 34.16 19.45
N VAL A 26 -5.21 33.71 18.83
CA VAL A 26 -5.28 32.96 17.58
C VAL A 26 -6.06 31.68 17.91
N PRO A 27 -7.18 31.39 17.24
CA PRO A 27 -7.82 30.10 17.39
C PRO A 27 -6.88 29.05 16.78
N THR A 28 -6.06 28.41 17.61
CA THR A 28 -5.35 27.18 17.28
C THR A 28 -6.34 26.01 17.33
N ASP A 29 -7.43 26.09 16.58
CA ASP A 29 -8.23 24.90 16.28
C ASP A 29 -7.81 24.42 14.90
N GLY A 30 -6.62 23.81 14.86
CA GLY A 30 -6.13 22.94 13.79
C GLY A 30 -6.93 21.63 13.71
N ARG A 31 -8.26 21.74 13.75
CA ARG A 31 -9.19 20.61 13.82
C ARG A 31 -9.78 20.22 12.45
N TYR A 32 -9.02 20.46 11.37
CA TYR A 32 -9.39 20.05 10.02
C TYR A 32 -8.33 19.24 9.25
N LEU A 33 -7.24 18.77 9.87
CA LEU A 33 -6.23 17.98 9.16
C LEU A 33 -5.81 16.71 9.92
N SER A 34 -6.77 15.97 10.47
CA SER A 34 -6.48 14.56 10.77
C SER A 34 -7.74 13.71 10.69
N HIS A 35 -7.58 12.51 10.14
CA HIS A 35 -8.55 11.43 10.04
C HIS A 35 -9.45 11.40 8.80
N GLY A 36 -8.87 11.72 7.64
CA GLY A 36 -9.07 10.88 6.46
C GLY A 36 -8.14 9.67 6.52
N ARG A 37 -8.24 8.86 7.59
CA ARG A 37 -7.59 7.54 7.63
C ARG A 37 -8.38 6.70 6.63
N TYR A 38 -8.06 6.81 5.34
CA TYR A 38 -8.43 5.77 4.40
C TYR A 38 -7.96 4.46 5.05
N PRO A 39 -8.84 3.49 5.31
CA PRO A 39 -8.42 2.23 5.88
C PRO A 39 -7.40 1.66 4.90
N HIS A 40 -6.12 1.74 5.25
CA HIS A 40 -5.04 1.04 4.56
C HIS A 40 -5.49 -0.40 4.42
N GLY A 41 -5.69 -0.85 3.18
CA GLY A 41 -5.42 -2.20 2.69
C GLY A 41 -5.72 -3.38 3.63
N GLY A 42 -6.74 -3.33 4.48
CA GLY A 42 -6.99 -4.34 5.51
C GLY A 42 -7.40 -5.71 4.95
N GLY A 43 -7.62 -5.80 3.64
CA GLY A 43 -7.91 -7.05 2.95
C GLY A 43 -6.67 -7.78 2.41
N GLU A 44 -5.59 -7.08 2.04
CA GLU A 44 -4.45 -7.71 1.36
C GLU A 44 -3.65 -8.68 2.25
N PRO A 45 -3.20 -8.32 3.47
CA PRO A 45 -2.43 -9.26 4.29
C PRO A 45 -3.27 -10.45 4.76
N ALA A 46 -4.59 -10.28 4.93
CA ALA A 46 -5.48 -11.36 5.35
C ALA A 46 -5.73 -12.37 4.21
N VAL A 47 -5.93 -11.88 2.97
CA VAL A 47 -6.13 -12.73 1.79
C VAL A 47 -4.84 -13.48 1.43
N ASP A 48 -3.69 -12.82 1.50
CA ASP A 48 -2.41 -13.46 1.19
C ASP A 48 -2.06 -14.57 2.20
N GLN A 49 -2.29 -14.31 3.49
CA GLN A 49 -2.14 -15.33 4.54
C GLN A 49 -3.10 -16.52 4.37
N TRP A 50 -4.32 -16.27 3.90
CA TRP A 50 -5.28 -17.33 3.61
C TRP A 50 -4.80 -18.21 2.46
N TRP A 51 -4.31 -17.61 1.37
CA TRP A 51 -3.74 -18.35 0.23
C TRP A 51 -2.52 -19.16 0.62
N ASP A 52 -1.60 -18.61 1.41
CA ASP A 52 -0.43 -19.36 1.88
C ASP A 52 -0.83 -20.56 2.73
N ARG A 53 -1.85 -20.41 3.59
CA ARG A 53 -2.40 -21.52 4.37
C ARG A 53 -3.05 -22.57 3.46
N PHE A 54 -3.81 -22.13 2.45
CA PHE A 54 -4.41 -23.01 1.46
C PHE A 54 -3.35 -23.81 0.69
N TYR A 55 -2.28 -23.18 0.19
CA TYR A 55 -1.23 -23.90 -0.53
C TYR A 55 -0.42 -24.85 0.36
N ARG A 56 -0.29 -24.54 1.65
CA ARG A 56 0.43 -25.39 2.61
C ARG A 56 -0.38 -26.60 3.07
N TRP A 57 -1.66 -26.43 3.37
CA TRP A 57 -2.48 -27.48 3.98
C TRP A 57 -3.53 -28.07 3.03
N GLY A 58 -3.89 -27.34 1.97
CA GLY A 58 -4.87 -27.75 0.95
C GLY A 58 -4.55 -29.10 0.31
N PRO A 59 -3.30 -29.40 -0.10
CA PRO A 59 -2.98 -30.71 -0.66
C PRO A 59 -3.30 -31.87 0.28
N TYR A 60 -2.99 -31.72 1.57
CA TYR A 60 -3.27 -32.74 2.58
C TYR A 60 -4.76 -32.87 2.87
N ALA A 61 -5.46 -31.74 2.99
CA ALA A 61 -6.90 -31.71 3.23
C ALA A 61 -7.68 -32.34 2.06
N LEU A 62 -7.33 -32.00 0.82
CA LEU A 62 -7.95 -32.56 -0.38
C LEU A 62 -7.63 -34.05 -0.55
N LEU A 63 -6.40 -34.47 -0.23
CA LEU A 63 -6.02 -35.88 -0.29
C LEU A 63 -6.78 -36.71 0.75
N LEU A 64 -6.91 -36.20 1.98
CA LEU A 64 -7.69 -36.83 3.03
C LEU A 64 -9.17 -36.93 2.65
N LEU A 65 -9.74 -35.85 2.11
CA LEU A 65 -11.13 -35.80 1.67
C LEU A 65 -11.38 -36.78 0.51
N ALA A 66 -10.49 -36.82 -0.49
CA ALA A 66 -10.53 -37.78 -1.58
C ALA A 66 -10.46 -39.23 -1.07
N ALA A 67 -9.55 -39.52 -0.14
CA ALA A 67 -9.40 -40.84 0.46
C ALA A 67 -10.64 -41.26 1.24
N ALA A 68 -11.25 -40.35 2.02
CA ALA A 68 -12.47 -40.62 2.77
C ALA A 68 -13.67 -40.92 1.84
N ALA A 69 -13.87 -40.09 0.81
CA ALA A 69 -14.93 -40.30 -0.19
C ALA A 69 -14.70 -41.59 -1.01
N SER A 70 -13.44 -41.90 -1.33
CA SER A 70 -13.07 -43.15 -1.98
C SER A 70 -13.31 -44.36 -1.08
N ALA A 71 -12.98 -44.30 0.21
CA ALA A 71 -13.22 -45.40 1.15
C ALA A 71 -14.71 -45.71 1.30
N ALA A 72 -15.57 -44.68 1.33
CA ALA A 72 -17.02 -44.84 1.38
C ALA A 72 -17.60 -45.53 0.13
N SER A 73 -16.94 -45.37 -1.02
CA SER A 73 -17.39 -45.89 -2.31
C SER A 73 -16.65 -47.15 -2.77
N ALA A 74 -15.57 -47.54 -2.08
CA ALA A 74 -14.66 -48.61 -2.47
C ALA A 74 -15.33 -49.99 -2.61
N GLN A 75 -16.42 -50.24 -1.88
CA GLN A 75 -17.15 -51.50 -1.96
C GLN A 75 -17.90 -51.68 -3.28
N VAL A 76 -18.35 -50.57 -3.89
CA VAL A 76 -19.17 -50.56 -5.10
C VAL A 76 -18.30 -50.38 -6.34
N LEU A 77 -17.29 -49.51 -6.27
CA LEU A 77 -16.51 -49.09 -7.44
C LEU A 77 -15.20 -49.84 -7.65
N MET A 78 -14.74 -50.64 -6.69
CA MET A 78 -13.37 -51.19 -6.73
C MET A 78 -13.28 -52.66 -6.31
N SER A 79 -12.51 -53.42 -7.08
CA SER A 79 -11.99 -54.73 -6.70
C SER A 79 -10.96 -54.63 -5.57
N ARG A 80 -10.64 -55.76 -4.92
CA ARG A 80 -9.61 -55.80 -3.86
C ARG A 80 -8.24 -55.36 -4.38
N GLY A 81 -7.88 -55.73 -5.60
CA GLY A 81 -6.60 -55.35 -6.23
C GLY A 81 -6.50 -53.85 -6.48
N GLU A 82 -7.56 -53.24 -7.00
CA GLU A 82 -7.61 -51.78 -7.23
C GLU A 82 -7.54 -50.99 -5.92
N ARG A 83 -8.09 -51.52 -4.82
CA ARG A 83 -7.96 -50.89 -3.49
C ARG A 83 -6.51 -50.84 -3.03
N TYR A 84 -5.77 -51.94 -3.15
CA TYR A 84 -4.35 -51.96 -2.80
C TYR A 84 -3.53 -51.04 -3.72
N ALA A 85 -3.82 -51.04 -5.01
CA ALA A 85 -3.17 -50.13 -5.96
C ALA A 85 -3.45 -48.67 -5.60
N LEU A 86 -4.69 -48.32 -5.26
CA LEU A 86 -5.05 -46.94 -4.88
C LEU A 86 -4.39 -46.51 -3.59
N VAL A 87 -4.29 -47.39 -2.59
CA VAL A 87 -3.54 -47.11 -1.35
C VAL A 87 -2.07 -46.84 -1.65
N ALA A 88 -1.44 -47.62 -2.54
CA ALA A 88 -0.07 -47.38 -2.96
C ALA A 88 0.10 -46.04 -3.70
N VAL A 89 -0.82 -45.70 -4.61
CA VAL A 89 -0.82 -44.41 -5.33
C VAL A 89 -1.07 -43.24 -4.37
N ALA A 90 -1.98 -43.37 -3.42
CA ALA A 90 -2.25 -42.35 -2.41
C ALA A 90 -1.04 -42.14 -1.47
N ALA A 91 -0.36 -43.21 -1.07
CA ALA A 91 0.89 -43.14 -0.32
C ALA A 91 2.00 -42.45 -1.14
N ALA A 92 2.10 -42.75 -2.45
CA ALA A 92 3.04 -42.08 -3.34
C ALA A 92 2.72 -40.58 -3.49
N LEU A 93 1.45 -40.20 -3.61
CA LEU A 93 1.00 -38.80 -3.63
C LEU A 93 1.38 -38.07 -2.33
N LEU A 94 1.13 -38.69 -1.18
CA LEU A 94 1.49 -38.13 0.12
C LEU A 94 3.02 -37.97 0.26
N ALA A 95 3.79 -38.99 -0.11
CA ALA A 95 5.24 -38.94 -0.07
C ALA A 95 5.79 -37.85 -1.00
N LEU A 96 5.25 -37.74 -2.22
CA LEU A 96 5.59 -36.70 -3.18
C LEU A 96 5.31 -35.29 -2.61
N GLN A 97 4.19 -35.11 -1.92
CA GLN A 97 3.84 -33.84 -1.28
C GLN A 97 4.79 -33.50 -0.12
N VAL A 98 5.07 -34.46 0.77
CA VAL A 98 5.99 -34.25 1.91
C VAL A 98 7.41 -33.93 1.44
N VAL A 99 7.89 -34.62 0.39
CA VAL A 99 9.20 -34.32 -0.22
C VAL A 99 9.21 -32.92 -0.82
N HIS A 100 8.13 -32.53 -1.51
CA HIS A 100 8.01 -31.18 -2.06
C HIS A 100 8.10 -30.10 -0.97
N ASP A 101 7.33 -30.26 0.12
CA ASP A 101 7.32 -29.28 1.22
C ASP A 101 8.68 -29.20 1.93
N ARG A 102 9.35 -30.34 2.14
CA ARG A 102 10.70 -30.38 2.74
C ARG A 102 11.78 -29.79 1.85
N SER A 103 11.62 -29.90 0.54
CA SER A 103 12.62 -29.40 -0.42
C SER A 103 12.65 -27.88 -0.53
N GLY A 104 11.67 -27.16 0.05
CA GLY A 104 11.62 -25.70 0.07
C GLY A 104 11.60 -25.05 -1.33
N LEU A 105 11.25 -25.82 -2.36
CA LEU A 105 11.31 -25.44 -3.77
C LEU A 105 10.61 -24.09 -4.10
N PRO A 106 9.52 -23.68 -3.42
CA PRO A 106 8.89 -22.37 -3.68
C PRO A 106 9.55 -21.18 -2.97
N ALA A 107 10.21 -21.37 -1.82
CA ALA A 107 10.63 -20.27 -0.94
C ALA A 107 12.12 -19.91 -1.03
N ALA A 108 13.00 -20.86 -1.36
CA ALA A 108 14.44 -20.68 -1.16
C ALA A 108 15.24 -20.18 -2.38
N ARG A 109 14.67 -20.12 -3.60
CA ARG A 109 15.47 -19.93 -4.83
C ARG A 109 15.03 -18.86 -5.82
N GLY A 110 14.01 -18.05 -5.53
CA GLY A 110 13.57 -16.96 -6.42
C GLY A 110 13.14 -17.37 -7.85
N GLY A 111 13.25 -18.65 -8.22
CA GLY A 111 12.97 -19.18 -9.54
C GLY A 111 11.51 -19.58 -9.67
N ARG A 112 10.64 -18.58 -9.89
CA ARG A 112 9.32 -18.81 -10.49
C ARG A 112 9.57 -19.70 -11.73
N HIS A 113 9.03 -20.92 -11.75
CA HIS A 113 9.15 -21.92 -12.85
C HIS A 113 10.41 -22.81 -12.91
N SER A 114 10.91 -23.31 -11.78
CA SER A 114 12.00 -24.31 -11.75
C SER A 114 11.63 -25.62 -12.46
N ARG A 115 12.62 -26.30 -13.08
CA ARG A 115 12.43 -27.63 -13.71
C ARG A 115 11.89 -28.66 -12.72
N ALA A 116 12.41 -28.66 -11.49
CA ALA A 116 11.97 -29.55 -10.41
C ALA A 116 10.49 -29.33 -10.06
N GLY A 117 10.02 -28.08 -10.02
CA GLY A 117 8.60 -27.76 -9.80
C GLY A 117 7.70 -28.29 -10.92
N ARG A 118 8.10 -28.16 -12.18
CA ARG A 118 7.36 -28.72 -13.32
C ARG A 118 7.29 -30.25 -13.29
N VAL A 119 8.40 -30.91 -12.93
CA VAL A 119 8.45 -32.37 -12.76
C VAL A 119 7.54 -32.82 -11.61
N HIS A 120 7.56 -32.11 -10.48
CA HIS A 120 6.67 -32.38 -9.36
C HIS A 120 5.19 -32.25 -9.77
N PHE A 121 4.80 -31.15 -10.43
CA PHE A 121 3.44 -30.97 -10.93
C PHE A 121 3.05 -32.10 -11.87
N ALA A 122 3.88 -32.42 -12.87
CA ALA A 122 3.59 -33.49 -13.82
C ALA A 122 3.44 -34.85 -13.14
N ALA A 123 4.35 -35.21 -12.23
CA ALA A 123 4.27 -36.45 -11.45
C ALA A 123 2.98 -36.50 -10.60
N ARG A 124 2.64 -35.39 -9.93
CA ARG A 124 1.41 -35.26 -9.15
C ARG A 124 0.17 -35.42 -10.02
N THR A 125 0.12 -34.78 -11.19
CA THR A 125 -1.00 -34.88 -12.13
C THR A 125 -1.16 -36.30 -12.66
N VAL A 126 -0.07 -36.99 -13.03
CA VAL A 126 -0.11 -38.37 -13.50
C VAL A 126 -0.62 -39.31 -12.41
N LEU A 127 -0.11 -39.17 -11.17
CA LEU A 127 -0.57 -39.96 -10.03
C LEU A 127 -2.03 -39.66 -9.68
N ALA A 128 -2.45 -38.39 -9.72
CA ALA A 128 -3.83 -38.00 -9.49
C ALA A 128 -4.77 -38.56 -10.57
N PHE A 129 -4.34 -38.56 -11.84
CA PHE A 129 -5.08 -39.21 -12.93
C PHE A 129 -5.20 -40.71 -12.72
N ALA A 130 -4.10 -41.41 -12.38
CA ALA A 130 -4.13 -42.83 -12.08
C ALA A 130 -5.04 -43.15 -10.88
N ALA A 131 -5.00 -42.34 -9.82
CA ALA A 131 -5.89 -42.49 -8.68
C ALA A 131 -7.36 -42.27 -9.06
N THR A 132 -7.64 -41.25 -9.89
CA THR A 132 -8.99 -40.95 -10.41
C THR A 132 -9.50 -42.06 -11.31
N TRP A 133 -8.61 -42.69 -12.07
CA TRP A 133 -8.93 -43.83 -12.92
C TRP A 133 -9.36 -45.05 -12.10
N LEU A 134 -8.69 -45.29 -10.96
CA LEU A 134 -9.06 -46.35 -10.02
C LEU A 134 -10.33 -46.02 -9.23
N ASN A 135 -10.50 -44.75 -8.85
CA ASN A 135 -11.69 -44.27 -8.14
C ASN A 135 -11.96 -42.79 -8.48
N PRO A 136 -13.11 -42.46 -9.10
CA PRO A 136 -13.44 -41.10 -9.53
C PRO A 136 -13.34 -40.03 -8.43
N PHE A 137 -13.56 -40.37 -7.16
CA PHE A 137 -13.50 -39.39 -6.05
C PHE A 137 -12.10 -38.78 -5.84
N PHE A 138 -11.04 -39.38 -6.38
CA PHE A 138 -9.71 -38.77 -6.38
C PHE A 138 -9.57 -37.53 -7.28
N SER A 139 -10.58 -37.23 -8.11
CA SER A 139 -10.68 -35.94 -8.82
C SER A 139 -10.75 -34.73 -7.87
N ILE A 140 -11.23 -34.93 -6.63
CA ILE A 140 -11.18 -33.91 -5.56
C ILE A 140 -9.74 -33.44 -5.33
N PHE A 141 -8.79 -34.37 -5.25
CA PHE A 141 -7.36 -34.03 -5.13
C PHE A 141 -6.81 -33.44 -6.43
N ALA A 142 -7.22 -33.96 -7.58
CA ALA A 142 -6.78 -33.44 -8.89
C ALA A 142 -7.15 -31.96 -9.09
N THR A 143 -8.27 -31.51 -8.52
CA THR A 143 -8.75 -30.12 -8.56
C THR A 143 -7.69 -29.12 -8.09
N LEU A 144 -6.77 -29.52 -7.20
CA LEU A 144 -5.63 -28.70 -6.78
C LEU A 144 -4.82 -28.14 -7.97
N GLY A 145 -4.74 -28.90 -9.07
CA GLY A 145 -4.08 -28.50 -10.31
C GLY A 145 -4.63 -27.21 -10.94
N TYR A 146 -5.89 -26.85 -10.71
CA TYR A 146 -6.42 -25.56 -11.16
C TYR A 146 -5.84 -24.37 -10.37
N PHE A 147 -5.55 -24.58 -9.08
CA PHE A 147 -5.12 -23.51 -8.19
C PHE A 147 -3.61 -23.26 -8.26
N ASP A 148 -2.80 -24.32 -8.32
CA ASP A 148 -1.35 -24.20 -8.15
C ASP A 148 -0.54 -24.20 -9.47
N VAL A 149 -1.15 -24.43 -10.63
CA VAL A 149 -0.43 -24.57 -11.91
C VAL A 149 0.43 -23.35 -12.26
N HIS A 150 -0.05 -22.13 -12.01
CA HIS A 150 0.67 -20.88 -12.30
C HIS A 150 1.90 -20.69 -11.40
N ARG A 151 1.99 -21.45 -10.30
CA ARG A 151 3.17 -21.49 -9.41
C ARG A 151 4.33 -22.25 -10.05
N TYR A 152 4.04 -23.19 -10.96
CA TYR A 152 5.04 -24.05 -11.62
C TYR A 152 5.31 -23.69 -13.07
N PHE A 153 4.35 -23.06 -13.76
CA PHE A 153 4.43 -22.78 -15.19
C PHE A 153 4.19 -21.31 -15.52
N PRO A 154 4.89 -20.74 -16.53
CA PRO A 154 4.52 -19.45 -17.08
C PRO A 154 3.15 -19.52 -17.77
N GLN A 155 2.52 -18.36 -17.95
CA GLN A 155 1.12 -18.22 -18.36
C GLN A 155 0.71 -19.06 -19.57
N ARG A 156 1.56 -19.11 -20.62
CA ARG A 156 1.24 -19.85 -21.85
C ARG A 156 1.21 -21.36 -21.60
N SER A 157 2.19 -21.89 -20.86
CA SER A 157 2.27 -23.33 -20.54
C SER A 157 1.34 -23.77 -19.40
N ALA A 158 0.92 -22.84 -18.53
CA ALA A 158 -0.05 -23.14 -17.49
C ALA A 158 -1.39 -23.66 -18.07
N ARG A 159 -1.74 -23.22 -19.29
CA ARG A 159 -2.91 -23.72 -20.03
C ARG A 159 -2.88 -25.24 -20.21
N THR A 160 -1.71 -25.83 -20.45
CA THR A 160 -1.58 -27.29 -20.59
C THR A 160 -1.90 -28.01 -19.28
N GLY A 161 -1.47 -27.47 -18.14
CA GLY A 161 -1.81 -28.02 -16.83
C GLY A 161 -3.29 -27.86 -16.48
N LEU A 162 -3.92 -26.73 -16.86
CA LEU A 162 -5.36 -26.53 -16.72
C LEU A 162 -6.15 -27.54 -17.56
N VAL A 163 -5.77 -27.73 -18.83
CA VAL A 163 -6.41 -28.72 -19.72
C VAL A 163 -6.23 -30.15 -19.20
N ALA A 164 -5.05 -30.50 -18.71
CA ALA A 164 -4.80 -31.81 -18.10
C ALA A 164 -5.67 -32.04 -16.86
N THR A 165 -5.86 -31.01 -16.04
CA THR A 165 -6.75 -31.07 -14.87
C THR A 165 -8.21 -31.21 -15.30
N ALA A 166 -8.64 -30.45 -16.31
CA ALA A 166 -9.99 -30.56 -16.89
C ALA A 166 -10.28 -31.94 -17.49
N LEU A 167 -9.28 -32.59 -18.07
CA LEU A 167 -9.38 -33.97 -18.55
C LEU A 167 -9.70 -34.95 -17.40
N ILE A 168 -8.97 -34.83 -16.28
CA ILE A 168 -9.20 -35.66 -15.09
C ILE A 168 -10.61 -35.44 -14.54
N MET A 169 -11.04 -34.18 -14.43
CA MET A 169 -12.36 -33.82 -13.92
C MET A 169 -13.48 -34.35 -14.81
N ALA A 170 -13.38 -34.15 -16.13
CA ALA A 170 -14.36 -34.63 -17.09
C ALA A 170 -14.49 -36.16 -17.05
N GLY A 171 -13.36 -36.88 -17.00
CA GLY A 171 -13.35 -38.34 -16.90
C GLY A 171 -14.01 -38.87 -15.62
N SER A 172 -13.78 -38.20 -14.49
CA SER A 172 -14.46 -38.53 -13.24
C SER A 172 -15.96 -38.28 -13.30
N GLN A 173 -16.39 -37.17 -13.93
CA GLN A 173 -17.79 -36.74 -13.95
C GLN A 173 -18.63 -37.51 -14.98
N SER A 174 -18.02 -38.02 -16.05
CA SER A 174 -18.69 -38.82 -17.08
C SER A 174 -18.91 -40.30 -16.70
N GLY A 175 -18.62 -40.68 -15.45
CA GLY A 175 -18.78 -42.05 -14.96
C GLY A 175 -17.50 -42.90 -14.98
N GLY A 176 -16.33 -42.29 -15.14
CA GLY A 176 -15.04 -42.97 -15.15
C GLY A 176 -14.44 -43.13 -16.55
N LEU A 177 -13.19 -43.62 -16.61
CA LEU A 177 -12.43 -43.82 -17.84
C LEU A 177 -12.07 -45.30 -18.05
N PRO A 178 -12.06 -45.81 -19.30
CA PRO A 178 -12.53 -45.15 -20.51
C PRO A 178 -14.07 -45.18 -20.62
N PRO A 179 -14.71 -44.19 -21.27
CA PRO A 179 -16.15 -44.22 -21.53
C PRO A 179 -16.52 -45.44 -22.38
N ARG A 180 -17.65 -46.08 -22.05
CA ARG A 180 -18.06 -47.38 -22.65
C ARG A 180 -19.21 -47.27 -23.64
N SER A 181 -19.93 -46.15 -23.66
CA SER A 181 -21.11 -45.91 -24.50
C SER A 181 -20.99 -44.58 -25.23
N VAL A 182 -21.75 -44.43 -26.33
CA VAL A 182 -21.82 -43.15 -27.06
C VAL A 182 -22.28 -42.02 -26.12
N GLU A 183 -23.26 -42.28 -25.25
CA GLU A 183 -23.76 -41.31 -24.27
C GLU A 183 -22.69 -40.87 -23.25
N THR A 184 -21.85 -41.80 -22.78
CA THR A 184 -20.76 -41.45 -21.85
C THR A 184 -19.62 -40.73 -22.56
N TRP A 185 -19.38 -41.03 -23.85
CA TRP A 185 -18.46 -40.27 -24.70
C TRP A 185 -18.95 -38.84 -24.97
N THR A 186 -20.24 -38.65 -25.25
CA THR A 186 -20.81 -37.30 -25.43
C THR A 186 -20.78 -36.52 -24.12
N ALA A 187 -21.17 -37.13 -23.00
CA ALA A 187 -21.06 -36.52 -21.67
C ALA A 187 -19.61 -36.11 -21.34
N PHE A 188 -18.65 -37.00 -21.56
CA PHE A 188 -17.22 -36.70 -21.37
C PHE A 188 -16.76 -35.52 -22.22
N GLY A 189 -17.09 -35.49 -23.52
CA GLY A 189 -16.72 -34.41 -24.42
C GLY A 189 -17.30 -33.06 -23.99
N VAL A 190 -18.60 -33.02 -23.65
CA VAL A 190 -19.28 -31.81 -23.16
C VAL A 190 -18.65 -31.32 -21.85
N LEU A 191 -18.43 -32.22 -20.89
CA LEU A 191 -17.83 -31.88 -19.60
C LEU A 191 -16.38 -31.43 -19.76
N PHE A 192 -15.62 -32.01 -20.69
CA PHE A 192 -14.25 -31.59 -20.98
C PHE A 192 -14.19 -30.17 -21.56
N VAL A 193 -15.06 -29.86 -22.53
CA VAL A 193 -15.17 -28.50 -23.09
C VAL A 193 -15.62 -27.51 -22.03
N LEU A 194 -16.60 -27.88 -21.19
CA LEU A 194 -17.08 -27.04 -20.09
C LEU A 194 -15.97 -26.75 -19.07
N ASN A 195 -15.32 -27.79 -18.53
CA ASN A 195 -14.25 -27.64 -17.54
C ASN A 195 -13.07 -26.83 -18.11
N THR A 196 -12.68 -27.10 -19.36
CA THR A 196 -11.59 -26.37 -20.02
C THR A 196 -11.95 -24.91 -20.24
N SER A 197 -13.15 -24.61 -20.74
CA SER A 197 -13.58 -23.23 -20.99
C SER A 197 -13.67 -22.42 -19.69
N LEU A 198 -14.25 -23.01 -18.62
CA LEU A 198 -14.28 -22.38 -17.30
C LEU A 198 -12.88 -22.15 -16.74
N ALA A 199 -12.00 -23.16 -16.77
CA ALA A 199 -10.64 -23.03 -16.24
C ALA A 199 -9.84 -21.93 -16.96
N LEU A 200 -9.95 -21.87 -18.30
CA LEU A 200 -9.31 -20.81 -19.08
C LEU A 200 -9.95 -19.45 -18.83
N PHE A 201 -11.28 -19.37 -18.72
CA PHE A 201 -11.99 -18.13 -18.42
C PHE A 201 -11.57 -17.54 -17.07
N PHE A 202 -11.60 -18.34 -16.00
CA PHE A 202 -11.17 -17.89 -14.68
C PHE A 202 -9.69 -17.51 -14.64
N SER A 203 -8.81 -18.27 -15.32
CA SER A 203 -7.39 -17.91 -15.45
C SER A 203 -7.21 -16.54 -16.11
N GLN A 204 -7.99 -16.22 -17.14
CA GLN A 204 -7.95 -14.92 -17.80
C GLN A 204 -8.53 -13.80 -16.93
N LEU A 205 -9.59 -14.09 -16.17
CA LEU A 205 -10.18 -13.13 -15.24
C LEU A 205 -9.17 -12.73 -14.15
N THR A 206 -8.51 -13.70 -13.52
CA THR A 206 -7.47 -13.45 -12.52
C THR A 206 -6.33 -12.61 -13.07
N LEU A 207 -5.86 -12.88 -14.29
CA LEU A 207 -4.83 -12.05 -14.92
C LEU A 207 -5.25 -10.59 -15.11
N ARG A 208 -6.51 -10.37 -15.52
CA ARG A 208 -7.04 -9.02 -15.71
C ARG A 208 -7.18 -8.29 -14.39
N GLU A 209 -7.66 -9.00 -13.36
CA GLU A 209 -7.76 -8.46 -11.99
C GLU A 209 -6.38 -8.10 -11.43
N ASP A 210 -5.36 -8.93 -11.63
CA ASP A 210 -4.00 -8.66 -11.20
C ASP A 210 -3.39 -7.45 -11.93
N ALA A 211 -3.63 -7.34 -13.24
CA ALA A 211 -3.18 -6.19 -14.02
C ALA A 211 -3.86 -4.88 -13.57
N ALA A 212 -5.18 -4.90 -13.41
CA ALA A 212 -5.95 -3.76 -12.92
C ALA A 212 -5.57 -3.37 -11.48
N ARG A 213 -5.28 -4.37 -10.62
CA ARG A 213 -4.79 -4.13 -9.26
C ARG A 213 -3.43 -3.45 -9.28
N LYS A 214 -2.50 -3.91 -10.12
CA LYS A 214 -1.19 -3.29 -10.27
C LYS A 214 -1.30 -1.84 -10.72
N GLU A 215 -2.10 -1.57 -11.75
CA GLU A 215 -2.34 -0.21 -12.25
C GLU A 215 -2.93 0.70 -11.16
N ARG A 216 -3.88 0.18 -10.38
CA ARG A 216 -4.49 0.92 -9.26
C ARG A 216 -3.46 1.25 -8.17
N LEU A 217 -2.59 0.31 -7.81
CA LEU A 217 -1.51 0.54 -6.83
C LEU A 217 -0.49 1.56 -7.34
N ASP A 218 -0.11 1.48 -8.61
CA ASP A 218 0.82 2.43 -9.24
C ASP A 218 0.20 3.85 -9.23
N THR A 219 -1.09 3.96 -9.56
CA THR A 219 -1.87 5.21 -9.50
C THR A 219 -1.92 5.78 -8.07
N ILE A 220 -2.22 4.96 -7.06
CA ILE A 220 -2.23 5.41 -5.66
C ILE A 220 -0.86 5.98 -5.27
N GLY A 221 0.23 5.30 -5.64
CA GLY A 221 1.58 5.79 -5.39
C GLY A 221 1.91 7.11 -6.10
N GLU A 222 1.33 7.36 -7.28
CA GLU A 222 1.44 8.65 -7.97
C GLU A 222 0.65 9.76 -7.26
N LEU A 223 -0.58 9.47 -6.82
CA LEU A 223 -1.37 10.42 -6.04
C LEU A 223 -0.68 10.81 -4.73
N GLU A 224 -0.10 9.84 -4.01
CA GLU A 224 0.66 10.11 -2.79
C GLU A 224 1.84 11.05 -3.04
N ARG A 225 2.62 10.81 -4.11
CA ARG A 225 3.74 11.68 -4.49
C ARG A 225 3.27 13.09 -4.89
N ALA A 226 2.15 13.19 -5.62
CA ALA A 226 1.58 14.47 -6.02
C ALA A 226 1.08 15.27 -4.81
N ASN A 227 0.45 14.59 -3.84
CA ASN A 227 -0.04 15.22 -2.62
C ASN A 227 1.12 15.77 -1.77
N VAL A 228 2.20 15.00 -1.59
CA VAL A 228 3.42 15.48 -0.90
C VAL A 228 3.99 16.74 -1.57
N ARG A 229 4.04 16.79 -2.90
CA ARG A 229 4.51 18.00 -3.62
C ARG A 229 3.57 19.18 -3.45
N LEU A 230 2.26 18.94 -3.42
CA LEU A 230 1.26 19.98 -3.19
C LEU A 230 1.40 20.57 -1.78
N GLU A 231 1.54 19.72 -0.77
CA GLU A 231 1.77 20.14 0.61
C GLU A 231 3.05 20.99 0.75
N GLN A 232 4.12 20.59 0.07
CA GLN A 232 5.37 21.35 0.02
C GLN A 232 5.18 22.73 -0.62
N ALA A 233 4.51 22.81 -1.77
CA ALA A 233 4.26 24.07 -2.46
C ALA A 233 3.36 25.02 -1.63
N LEU A 234 2.35 24.47 -0.94
CA LEU A 234 1.50 25.24 -0.03
C LEU A 234 2.29 25.79 1.17
N ALA A 235 3.19 24.98 1.75
CA ALA A 235 4.04 25.41 2.84
C ALA A 235 5.02 26.52 2.39
N GLU A 236 5.62 26.39 1.21
CA GLU A 236 6.49 27.41 0.62
C GLU A 236 5.73 28.71 0.34
N ASN A 237 4.54 28.62 -0.27
CA ASN A 237 3.70 29.77 -0.57
C ASN A 237 3.27 30.52 0.71
N ALA A 238 2.87 29.79 1.76
CA ALA A 238 2.55 30.36 3.06
C ALA A 238 3.78 31.06 3.69
N GLY A 239 4.97 30.47 3.54
CA GLY A 239 6.23 31.07 3.98
C GLY A 239 6.54 32.39 3.27
N LEU A 240 6.38 32.44 1.95
CA LEU A 240 6.58 33.66 1.16
C LEU A 240 5.55 34.75 1.50
N HIS A 241 4.28 34.38 1.70
CA HIS A 241 3.25 35.34 2.14
C HIS A 241 3.57 35.97 3.49
N ALA A 242 4.09 35.19 4.45
CA ALA A 242 4.52 35.73 5.73
C ALA A 242 5.67 36.75 5.57
N GLN A 243 6.61 36.49 4.66
CA GLN A 243 7.70 37.41 4.35
C GLN A 243 7.19 38.71 3.73
N LEU A 244 6.27 38.64 2.76
CA LEU A 244 5.67 39.83 2.14
C LEU A 244 4.94 40.71 3.16
N VAL A 245 4.18 40.09 4.08
CA VAL A 245 3.50 40.83 5.15
C VAL A 245 4.51 41.50 6.10
N ALA A 246 5.59 40.81 6.45
CA ALA A 246 6.65 41.39 7.28
C ALA A 246 7.34 42.58 6.57
N GLN A 247 7.70 42.43 5.29
CA GLN A 247 8.31 43.49 4.48
C GLN A 247 7.40 44.70 4.33
N ALA A 248 6.11 44.49 4.07
CA ALA A 248 5.14 45.59 3.98
C ALA A 248 5.02 46.35 5.31
N ARG A 249 5.09 45.65 6.44
CA ARG A 249 5.08 46.26 7.78
C ARG A 249 6.35 47.07 8.04
N GLU A 250 7.53 46.53 7.72
CA GLU A 250 8.80 47.24 7.87
C GLU A 250 8.84 48.51 7.02
N ALA A 251 8.47 48.40 5.75
CA ALA A 251 8.38 49.54 4.85
C ALA A 251 7.37 50.60 5.34
N GLY A 252 6.22 50.17 5.88
CA GLY A 252 5.22 51.06 6.46
C GLY A 252 5.73 51.79 7.71
N VAL A 253 6.49 51.13 8.58
CA VAL A 253 7.11 51.76 9.75
C VAL A 253 8.16 52.80 9.33
N ASP A 254 8.97 52.50 8.32
CA ASP A 254 9.97 53.43 7.81
C ASP A 254 9.34 54.65 7.11
N ASP A 255 8.23 54.45 6.41
CA ASP A 255 7.47 55.54 5.80
C ASP A 255 6.86 56.46 6.86
N GLU A 256 6.24 55.88 7.89
CA GLU A 256 5.72 56.61 9.04
C GLU A 256 6.81 57.42 9.75
N ARG A 257 8.00 56.83 9.97
CA ARG A 257 9.15 57.53 10.57
C ARG A 257 9.61 58.71 9.72
N ARG A 258 9.67 58.56 8.40
CA ARG A 258 10.03 59.67 7.49
C ARG A 258 8.99 60.78 7.52
N ARG A 259 7.69 60.44 7.54
CA ARG A 259 6.61 61.42 7.66
C ARG A 259 6.71 62.19 8.98
N LEU A 260 6.86 61.47 10.10
CA LEU A 260 7.01 62.08 11.43
C LEU A 260 8.26 62.96 11.52
N ALA A 261 9.38 62.55 10.92
CA ALA A 261 10.58 63.38 10.88
C ALA A 261 10.34 64.69 10.11
N ALA A 262 9.61 64.65 9.00
CA ALA A 262 9.24 65.85 8.24
C ALA A 262 8.29 66.75 9.04
N GLU A 263 7.24 66.21 9.65
CA GLU A 263 6.28 66.98 10.48
C GLU A 263 6.97 67.62 11.70
N ILE A 264 7.87 66.89 12.38
CA ILE A 264 8.68 67.43 13.47
C ILE A 264 9.61 68.53 12.95
N HIS A 265 10.25 68.32 11.78
CA HIS A 265 11.13 69.32 11.20
C HIS A 265 10.40 70.61 10.85
N ASP A 266 9.23 70.52 10.23
CA ASP A 266 8.38 71.68 9.91
C ASP A 266 7.95 72.41 11.18
N THR A 267 7.54 71.67 12.22
CA THR A 267 7.13 72.23 13.51
C THR A 267 8.29 72.93 14.22
N ILE A 268 9.49 72.33 14.22
CA ILE A 268 10.70 72.93 14.81
C ILE A 268 11.11 74.17 14.03
N ALA A 269 11.14 74.10 12.70
CA ALA A 269 11.48 75.24 11.83
C ALA A 269 10.52 76.41 12.05
N GLN A 270 9.21 76.13 12.12
CA GLN A 270 8.18 77.11 12.39
C GLN A 270 8.30 77.70 13.81
N GLY A 271 8.52 76.85 14.82
CA GLY A 271 8.74 77.30 16.20
C GLY A 271 9.96 78.19 16.36
N LEU A 272 11.10 77.81 15.76
CA LEU A 272 12.32 78.61 15.75
C LEU A 272 12.15 79.94 15.03
N ALA A 273 11.49 79.95 13.86
CA ALA A 273 11.19 81.19 13.15
C ALA A 273 10.34 82.14 14.02
N GLY A 274 9.32 81.60 14.71
CA GLY A 274 8.52 82.36 15.66
C GLY A 274 9.34 82.96 16.81
N ILE A 275 10.21 82.18 17.43
CA ILE A 275 11.10 82.67 18.51
C ILE A 275 12.04 83.76 18.01
N VAL A 276 12.63 83.59 16.82
CA VAL A 276 13.51 84.60 16.21
C VAL A 276 12.74 85.90 15.96
N THR A 277 11.54 85.84 15.39
CA THR A 277 10.69 87.03 15.19
C THR A 277 10.32 87.70 16.51
N GLN A 278 9.99 86.93 17.55
CA GLN A 278 9.70 87.47 18.89
C GLN A 278 10.92 88.16 19.52
N LEU A 279 12.11 87.57 19.39
CA LEU A 279 13.37 88.18 19.86
C LEU A 279 13.70 89.46 19.10
N GLN A 280 13.51 89.48 17.77
CA GLN A 280 13.72 90.68 16.94
C GLN A 280 12.78 91.81 17.36
N ALA A 281 11.48 91.52 17.53
CA ALA A 281 10.51 92.53 17.99
C ALA A 281 10.87 93.11 19.37
N ALA A 282 11.38 92.29 20.30
CA ALA A 282 11.81 92.75 21.62
C ALA A 282 13.09 93.60 21.58
N LEU A 283 14.01 93.35 20.64
CA LEU A 283 15.21 94.17 20.43
C LEU A 283 14.86 95.53 19.80
N ASP A 284 13.94 95.56 18.83
CA ASP A 284 13.48 96.79 18.19
C ASP A 284 12.71 97.70 19.17
N ASP A 285 11.97 97.13 20.13
CA ASP A 285 11.27 97.88 21.19
C ASP A 285 12.22 98.39 22.30
N ALA A 286 13.41 97.79 22.42
CA ALA A 286 14.45 98.15 23.40
C ALA A 286 15.43 99.24 22.92
N ASP A 287 15.27 99.77 21.70
CA ASP A 287 16.02 100.93 21.17
C ASP A 287 15.14 102.21 21.12
N PRO A 288 15.14 103.06 22.16
CA PRO A 288 14.33 104.28 22.18
C PRO A 288 14.96 105.45 21.42
N GLN A 289 16.16 105.31 20.83
CA GLN A 289 16.87 106.45 20.22
C GLN A 289 16.70 106.56 18.70
N ALA A 290 16.15 105.54 18.01
CA ALA A 290 15.89 105.60 16.57
C ALA A 290 14.52 106.20 16.19
N ALA A 291 13.57 106.34 17.12
CA ALA A 291 12.19 106.75 16.82
C ALA A 291 11.91 108.28 16.76
N ARG A 292 12.94 109.14 16.65
CA ARG A 292 12.77 110.62 16.59
C ARG A 292 13.58 111.34 15.50
N ALA A 293 13.78 110.74 14.33
CA ALA A 293 14.28 111.46 13.15
C ALA A 293 13.16 111.68 12.13
#